data_AF-K1RZW9-F1
#
_entry.id   AF-K1RZW9-F1
#
_cell.length_a   1.000
_cell.length_b   1.000
_cell.length_c   1.000
_cell.angle_alpha   90.00
_cell.angle_beta   90.00
_cell.angle_gamma   90.00
#
_symmetry.space_group_name_H-M   'P 1'
#
loop_
_entity.id
_entity.type
_entity.pdbx_description
1 polymer ?
#
loop_
_entity_poly.entity_id
_entity_poly.type
_entity_poly.pdbx_seq_one_letter_code
_entity_poly.pdbx_strand_id
1 'polypeptide(L)' 'MDHIDAMDDLKQGIHLRAYAQQDPVVAFRMESYDMFDEMTATIRENTVRMMLTIMPRRQEDVERKAVAKVTATS' A
#
# COMPACT_ATOMS: atom_id res chain seq x y z
N MET A 1 1.95 -7.79 2.09
CA MET A 1 1.80 -9.20 2.48
C MET A 1 0.35 -9.63 2.34
N ASP A 2 -0.56 -8.71 2.63
CA ASP A 2 -2.02 -8.86 2.58
C ASP A 2 -2.59 -9.58 1.34
N HIS A 3 -2.08 -9.32 0.13
CA HIS A 3 -2.58 -10.01 -1.07
C HIS A 3 -2.21 -11.51 -1.10
N ILE A 4 -1.01 -11.87 -0.62
CA ILE A 4 -0.57 -13.27 -0.57
C ILE A 4 -1.36 -14.04 0.49
N ASP A 5 -1.58 -13.41 1.65
CA ASP A 5 -2.38 -14.01 2.72
C ASP A 5 -3.84 -14.22 2.23
N ALA A 6 -4.42 -13.23 1.54
CA ALA A 6 -5.75 -13.35 0.96
C ALA A 6 -5.83 -14.41 -0.16
N MET A 7 -4.74 -14.64 -0.92
CA MET A 7 -4.65 -15.74 -1.89
C MET A 7 -4.61 -17.11 -1.23
N ASP A 8 -3.91 -17.25 -0.10
CA ASP A 8 -3.87 -18.50 0.65
C ASP A 8 -5.24 -18.81 1.28
N ASP A 9 -5.93 -17.80 1.83
CA ASP A 9 -7.30 -17.94 2.33
C ASP A 9 -8.28 -18.33 1.22
N LEU A 10 -8.19 -17.66 0.06
CA LEU A 10 -9.01 -17.97 -1.11
C LEU A 10 -8.80 -19.43 -1.55
N LYS A 11 -7.55 -19.89 -1.60
CA LYS A 11 -7.21 -21.27 -1.96
C LYS A 11 -7.80 -22.29 -0.98
N GLN A 12 -7.81 -21.98 0.31
CA GLN A 12 -8.43 -22.85 1.33
C GLN A 12 -9.98 -22.84 1.23
N GLY A 13 -10.58 -21.68 0.93
CA GLY A 13 -12.03 -21.52 0.85
C GLY A 13 -12.68 -22.01 -0.46
N ILE A 14 -11.95 -22.03 -1.57
CA ILE A 14 -12.51 -22.37 -2.90
C ILE A 14 -13.01 -23.82 -2.98
N HIS A 15 -12.40 -24.72 -2.21
CA HIS A 15 -12.78 -26.13 -2.17
C HIS A 15 -14.16 -26.35 -1.55
N LEU A 16 -14.60 -25.47 -0.64
CA LEU A 16 -15.95 -25.52 -0.07
C LEU A 16 -17.01 -25.01 -1.06
N ARG A 17 -16.63 -24.14 -2.00
CA ARG A 17 -17.50 -23.64 -3.08
C ARG A 17 -17.63 -24.60 -4.28
N ALA A 18 -16.68 -25.53 -4.45
CA ALA A 18 -16.69 -26.56 -5.50
C ALA A 18 -17.93 -27.48 -5.48
N TYR A 19 -18.67 -27.52 -4.36
CA TYR A 19 -19.92 -28.26 -4.27
C TYR A 19 -21.01 -27.73 -5.23
N ALA A 20 -20.87 -26.49 -5.72
CA ALA A 20 -21.82 -25.85 -6.62
C ALA A 20 -21.64 -26.18 -8.12
N GLN A 21 -21.06 -27.34 -8.48
CA GLN A 21 -20.80 -27.81 -9.86
C GLN A 21 -19.80 -26.98 -10.69
N GLN A 22 -19.23 -25.90 -10.14
CA GLN A 22 -18.22 -25.10 -10.81
C GLN A 22 -16.82 -25.62 -10.50
N ASP A 23 -15.96 -25.73 -11.52
CA ASP A 23 -14.58 -26.19 -11.37
C ASP A 23 -13.82 -25.22 -10.43
N PRO A 24 -13.33 -25.71 -9.26
CA PRO A 24 -12.62 -24.87 -8.29
C PRO A 24 -11.37 -24.22 -8.88
N VAL A 25 -10.71 -24.86 -9.84
CA VAL A 25 -9.51 -24.29 -10.49
C VAL A 25 -9.88 -23.07 -11.33
N VAL A 26 -11.00 -23.15 -12.05
CA VAL A 26 -11.50 -22.04 -12.87
C VAL A 26 -11.96 -20.89 -11.99
N ALA A 27 -12.72 -21.18 -10.92
CA ALA A 27 -13.18 -20.18 -9.96
C ALA A 27 -12.00 -19.47 -9.28
N PHE A 28 -11.02 -20.24 -8.80
CA PHE A 28 -9.81 -19.69 -8.19
C PHE A 28 -9.07 -18.77 -9.16
N ARG A 29 -8.92 -19.17 -10.42
CA ARG A 29 -8.23 -18.35 -11.43
C ARG A 29 -8.95 -17.03 -11.68
N MET A 30 -10.28 -17.03 -11.77
CA MET A 30 -11.04 -15.80 -11.99
C MET A 30 -10.95 -14.87 -10.77
N GLU A 31 -11.24 -15.38 -9.58
CA GLU A 31 -11.25 -14.58 -8.34
C GLU A 31 -9.85 -14.07 -7.97
N SER A 32 -8.80 -14.87 -8.19
CA SER A 32 -7.41 -14.42 -8.00
C SER A 32 -6.96 -13.37 -9.00
N TYR A 33 -7.43 -13.46 -10.25
CA TYR A 33 -7.14 -12.45 -11.27
C TYR A 33 -7.78 -11.11 -10.91
N ASP A 34 -9.05 -11.11 -10.49
CA ASP A 34 -9.75 -9.89 -10.07
C ASP A 34 -9.04 -9.21 -8.89
N MET A 35 -8.63 -10.00 -7.89
CA MET A 35 -7.86 -9.50 -6.73
C MET A 35 -6.49 -8.93 -7.13
N PHE A 36 -5.84 -9.51 -8.15
CA PHE A 36 -4.56 -9.02 -8.66
C PHE A 36 -4.72 -7.68 -9.39
N ASP A 37 -5.78 -7.52 -10.18
CA ASP A 37 -6.10 -6.27 -10.87
C ASP A 37 -6.39 -5.13 -9.88
N GLU A 38 -7.16 -5.41 -8.82
CA GLU A 38 -7.42 -4.44 -7.74
C GLU A 38 -6.14 -4.02 -7.00
N MET A 39 -5.29 -5.00 -6.65
CA MET A 39 -3.99 -4.72 -6.04
C MET A 39 -3.14 -3.82 -6.95
N THR A 40 -3.09 -4.13 -8.24
CA THR A 40 -2.32 -3.38 -9.23
C THR A 40 -2.84 -1.96 -9.39
N ALA A 41 -4.16 -1.78 -9.43
CA ALA A 41 -4.79 -0.46 -9.48
C ALA A 41 -4.42 0.38 -8.25
N THR A 42 -4.49 -0.22 -7.06
CA THR A 42 -4.15 0.43 -5.78
C THR A 42 -2.68 0.87 -5.74
N ILE A 43 -1.75 0.01 -6.20
CA ILE A 43 -0.32 0.36 -6.26
C ILE A 43 -0.09 1.54 -7.20
N ARG A 44 -0.72 1.55 -8.38
CA ARG A 44 -0.60 2.65 -9.35
C ARG A 44 -1.12 3.96 -8.75
N GLU A 45 -2.29 3.94 -8.14
CA GLU A 45 -2.88 5.11 -7.50
C GLU A 45 -1.98 5.66 -6.39
N ASN A 46 -1.54 4.79 -5.47
CA ASN A 46 -0.67 5.18 -4.37
C ASN A 46 0.67 5.74 -4.84
N THR A 47 1.24 5.16 -5.90
CA THR A 47 2.48 5.65 -6.49
C THR A 47 2.31 7.09 -7.01
N VAL A 48 1.27 7.34 -7.80
CA VAL A 48 1.00 8.69 -8.34
C VAL A 48 0.68 9.67 -7.21
N ARG A 49 -0.15 9.26 -6.26
CA ARG A 49 -0.49 10.06 -5.07
C ARG A 49 0.77 10.46 -4.29
N MET A 50 1.67 9.51 -4.04
CA MET A 50 2.92 9.77 -3.33
C MET A 50 3.80 10.76 -4.09
N MET A 51 3.97 10.58 -5.40
CA MET A 51 4.76 11.49 -6.23
C MET A 51 4.22 12.93 -6.24
N LEU A 52 2.89 13.11 -6.22
CA LEU A 52 2.26 14.43 -6.27
C LEU A 52 2.13 15.11 -4.91
N THR A 53 2.06 14.33 -3.83
CA THR A 53 1.79 14.85 -2.47
C THR A 53 3.06 14.99 -1.65
N ILE A 54 4.18 14.39 -2.08
CA ILE A 54 5.43 14.50 -1.34
C ILE A 54 5.92 15.94 -1.35
N MET A 55 5.95 16.56 -0.16
CA MET A 55 6.61 17.86 0.03
C MET A 55 8.07 17.59 0.42
N PRO A 56 9.04 17.80 -0.48
CA PRO A 56 10.44 17.65 -0.12
C PRO A 56 10.81 18.71 0.92
N ARG A 57 11.16 18.27 2.14
CA ARG A 57 11.80 19.13 3.14
C ARG A 57 13.13 19.59 2.57
N ARG A 58 13.35 20.89 2.40
CA ARG A 58 14.66 21.42 2.04
C ARG A 58 15.56 21.31 3.26
N GLN A 59 16.79 20.87 3.06
CA GLN A 59 17.78 20.66 4.11
C GLN A 59 18.09 21.97 4.89
N GLU A 60 17.84 23.13 4.27
CA GLU A 60 18.02 24.47 4.85
C GLU A 60 17.03 24.80 5.99
N ASP A 61 15.86 24.15 6.06
CA ASP A 61 14.86 24.42 7.12
C ASP A 61 15.26 23.81 8.49
N VAL A 62 16.35 23.06 8.54
CA VAL A 62 16.86 22.39 9.76
C VAL A 62 17.92 23.23 10.48
N GLU A 63 18.43 24.31 9.87
CA GLU A 63 19.26 25.27 10.59
C GLU A 63 18.40 26.10 11.55
N ARG A 64 18.28 25.61 12.79
CA ARG A 64 17.84 26.38 13.94
C ARG A 64 18.54 27.74 13.92
N LYS A 65 17.82 28.80 13.57
CA LYS A 65 18.21 30.18 13.89
C LYS A 65 18.55 30.23 15.37
N ALA A 66 19.82 30.44 15.69
CA ALA A 66 20.30 30.65 17.04
C ALA A 66 19.67 31.95 17.58
N VAL A 67 18.51 31.83 18.22
CA VAL A 67 17.86 32.96 18.91
C VAL A 67 18.25 32.94 20.38
N ALA A 68 19.38 33.56 20.67
CA ALA A 68 19.54 34.58 21.73
C ALA A 68 21.03 34.90 21.90
N LYS A 69 21.48 36.04 21.35
CA LYS A 69 22.60 36.76 21.96
C LYS A 69 22.07 37.24 23.32
N VAL A 70 22.55 36.62 24.40
CA VAL A 70 22.43 37.24 25.73
C VAL A 70 23.34 38.47 25.67
N THR A 71 22.71 39.62 25.50
CA THR A 71 23.35 40.94 25.54
C THR A 71 24.16 41.04 26.82
N ALA A 72 25.45 41.37 26.67
CA ALA A 72 26.29 41.74 27.79
C ALA A 72 25.54 42.74 28.68
N THR A 73 25.35 42.38 29.95
CA THR A 73 25.03 43.33 31.00
C THR A 73 26.28 43.38 31.88
N SER A 74 26.77 44.61 32.02
CA SER A 74 27.96 45.05 32.75
C SER A 74 28.03 44.55 34.19
#